data_AF-A0A957UXM1-F1
#
_entry.id   AF-A0A957UXM1-F1
#
_cell.length_a   1.000
_cell.length_b   1.000
_cell.length_c   1.000
_cell.angle_alpha   90.00
_cell.angle_beta   90.00
_cell.angle_gamma   90.00
#
_symmetry.space_group_name_H-M   'P 1'
#
loop_
_entity.id
_entity.type
_entity.pdbx_description
1 polymer ?
#
loop_
_entity_poly.entity_id
_entity_poly.type
_entity_poly.pdbx_seq_one_letter_code
_entity_poly.pdbx_strand_id
1 'polypeptide(L)'
;MPRRDLLNSGAESREFVAEVESDGIAWLRFGDDHFGKRPNSATPFWGIYRVGNGLAGNVGADSIFHIVTAQEAIRSVRNPLPAAGGVDPE
;
A
#
# COMPACT_ATOMS: atom_id res chain seq x y z
N MET A 1 3.02 -10.21 1.18
CA MET A 1 2.02 -9.30 1.79
C MET A 1 2.16 -9.37 3.30
N PRO A 2 1.97 -8.27 4.04
CA PRO A 2 2.06 -8.29 5.50
C PRO A 2 1.00 -9.23 6.10
N ARG A 3 1.33 -9.84 7.24
CA ARG A 3 0.40 -10.56 8.10
C ARG A 3 -0.15 -9.62 9.17
N ARG A 4 -1.31 -9.97 9.73
CA ARG A 4 -1.89 -9.25 10.88
C ARG A 4 -1.05 -9.46 12.15
N ASP A 5 -0.62 -10.70 12.36
CA ASP A 5 0.23 -11.12 13.46
C ASP A 5 1.09 -12.32 13.00
N LEU A 6 2.03 -12.76 13.85
CA LEU A 6 2.91 -13.90 13.59
C LEU A 6 2.57 -15.12 14.46
N LEU A 7 1.45 -15.11 15.18
CA LEU A 7 1.15 -16.13 16.20
C LEU A 7 0.94 -17.52 15.59
N ASN A 8 0.49 -17.56 14.33
CA ASN A 8 0.30 -18.81 13.56
C ASN A 8 1.46 -19.09 12.59
N SER A 9 2.54 -18.31 12.64
CA SER A 9 3.70 -18.46 11.76
C SER A 9 4.65 -19.50 12.34
N GLY A 10 5.03 -20.50 11.53
CA GLY A 10 6.10 -21.42 11.92
C GLY A 10 7.48 -20.75 11.90
N ALA A 11 8.45 -21.34 12.59
CA ALA A 11 9.83 -20.84 12.73
C ALA A 11 10.50 -20.39 11.41
N GLU A 12 10.30 -21.14 10.32
CA GLU A 12 10.89 -20.84 9.01
C GLU A 12 10.02 -19.95 8.11
N SER A 13 8.85 -19.52 8.57
CA SER A 13 7.93 -18.69 7.79
C SER A 13 8.52 -17.31 7.55
N ARG A 14 8.72 -16.95 6.28
CA ARG A 14 9.24 -15.64 5.85
C ARG A 14 8.15 -14.58 5.83
N GLU A 15 7.57 -14.32 7.00
CA GLU A 15 6.44 -13.44 7.20
C GLU A 15 6.84 -12.21 8.03
N PHE A 16 6.07 -11.14 7.89
CA PHE A 16 6.27 -9.90 8.62
C PHE A 16 4.93 -9.21 8.87
N VAL A 17 4.90 -8.34 9.87
CA VAL A 17 3.79 -7.46 10.20
C VAL A 17 4.18 -6.04 9.85
N ALA A 18 3.25 -5.27 9.30
CA ALA A 18 3.42 -3.83 9.12
C ALA A 18 2.63 -3.10 10.22
N GLU A 19 3.32 -2.30 11.02
CA GLU A 19 2.75 -1.50 12.10
C GLU A 19 2.85 -0.05 11.68
N VAL A 20 1.70 0.61 11.51
CA VAL A 20 1.63 2.01 11.09
C VAL A 20 1.36 2.86 12.31
N GLU A 21 2.26 3.79 12.58
CA GLU A 21 2.16 4.75 13.67
C GLU A 21 1.27 5.94 13.28
N SER A 22 0.83 6.71 14.27
CA SER A 22 -0.04 7.90 14.07
C SER A 22 0.59 9.01 13.21
N ASP A 23 1.91 9.02 13.06
CA ASP A 23 2.63 9.94 12.16
C ASP A 23 2.70 9.44 10.71
N GLY A 24 2.09 8.28 10.41
CA GLY A 24 2.08 7.65 9.11
C GLY A 24 3.32 6.82 8.78
N ILE A 25 4.28 6.68 9.71
CA ILE A 25 5.46 5.84 9.51
C ILE A 25 5.07 4.36 9.70
N ALA A 26 5.44 3.53 8.73
CA ALA A 26 5.26 2.09 8.80
C ALA A 26 6.55 1.39 9.25
N TRP A 27 6.50 0.70 10.39
CA TRP A 27 7.53 -0.20 10.88
C TRP A 27 7.25 -1.64 10.45
N LEU A 28 8.28 -2.35 10.00
CA LEU A 28 8.17 -3.77 9.64
C LEU A 28 8.74 -4.63 10.77
N ARG A 29 7.87 -5.43 11.40
CA ARG A 29 8.27 -6.41 12.40
C ARG A 29 8.37 -7.80 11.81
N PHE A 30 9.54 -8.41 11.98
CA PHE A 30 9.81 -9.79 11.57
C PHE A 30 9.73 -10.75 12.75
N GLY A 31 9.79 -12.04 12.45
CA GLY A 31 9.77 -13.08 13.47
C GLY A 31 11.06 -13.20 14.28
N ASP A 32 11.03 -14.13 15.22
CA ASP A 32 12.05 -14.38 16.23
C ASP A 32 12.58 -15.83 16.20
N ASP A 33 12.38 -16.51 15.06
CA ASP A 33 12.66 -17.93 14.81
C ASP A 33 11.75 -18.91 15.57
N HIS A 34 10.76 -18.43 16.33
CA HIS A 34 9.66 -19.25 16.85
C HIS A 34 8.34 -18.88 16.16
N PHE A 35 8.04 -17.59 16.09
CA PHE A 35 6.87 -17.02 15.45
C PHE A 35 7.28 -16.30 14.16
N GLY A 36 7.66 -17.09 13.16
CA GLY A 36 8.23 -16.60 11.92
C GLY A 36 9.76 -16.45 11.97
N LYS A 37 10.36 -16.37 10.78
CA LYS A 37 11.80 -16.33 10.58
C LYS A 37 12.37 -14.95 10.86
N ARG A 38 13.44 -14.89 11.66
CA ARG A 38 14.25 -13.69 11.84
C ARG A 38 15.18 -13.51 10.64
N PRO A 39 15.20 -12.33 9.99
CA PRO A 39 16.19 -12.03 8.97
C PRO A 39 17.60 -12.00 9.58
N ASN A 40 18.57 -12.53 8.84
CA ASN A 40 19.97 -12.42 9.24
C ASN A 40 20.41 -10.96 9.27
N SER A 41 21.41 -10.65 10.10
CA SER A 41 22.03 -9.32 10.11
C SER A 41 22.49 -8.92 8.70
N ALA A 42 22.29 -7.65 8.36
CA ALA A 42 22.61 -7.07 7.05
C ALA A 42 21.84 -7.66 5.85
N THR A 43 20.71 -8.34 6.08
CA THR A 43 19.82 -8.75 4.97
C THR A 43 19.30 -7.49 4.25
N PRO A 44 19.48 -7.37 2.92
CA PRO A 44 18.91 -6.27 2.16
C PRO A 44 17.40 -6.46 1.97
N PHE A 45 16.65 -5.36 1.98
CA PHE A 45 15.20 -5.35 1.79
C PHE A 45 14.81 -4.47 0.61
N TRP A 46 13.76 -4.89 -0.09
CA TRP A 46 13.08 -4.11 -1.11
C TRP A 46 11.58 -4.17 -0.85
N GLY A 47 10.91 -3.03 -0.96
CA GLY A 47 9.48 -2.90 -0.75
C GLY A 47 8.79 -2.28 -1.95
N ILE A 48 7.60 -2.77 -2.26
CA ILE A 48 6.66 -2.14 -3.19
C ILE A 48 5.43 -1.78 -2.38
N TYR A 49 5.09 -0.50 -2.38
CA TYR A 49 3.96 0.02 -1.63
C TYR A 49 3.21 1.05 -2.48
N ARG A 50 2.01 1.38 -2.04
CA ARG A 50 1.20 2.46 -2.62
C ARG A 50 1.02 3.54 -1.59
N VAL A 51 1.15 4.79 -2.03
CA VAL A 51 0.79 5.97 -1.24
C VAL A 51 -0.56 6.45 -1.76
N GLY A 52 -1.55 6.47 -0.87
CA GLY A 52 -2.89 6.99 -1.17
C GLY A 52 -3.01 8.48 -0.87
N ASN A 53 -3.97 9.14 -1.49
CA ASN A 53 -4.27 10.57 -1.27
C ASN A 53 -5.43 10.80 -0.29
N GLY A 54 -5.84 9.77 0.47
CA GLY A 54 -6.93 9.86 1.43
C GLY A 54 -8.29 10.18 0.81
N LEU A 55 -9.18 10.80 1.59
CA LEU A 55 -10.52 11.22 1.17
C LEU A 55 -10.48 12.19 -0.02
N ALA A 56 -9.44 13.01 -0.12
CA ALA A 56 -9.25 13.97 -1.21
C ALA A 56 -9.08 13.31 -2.58
N GLY A 57 -8.72 12.02 -2.63
CA GLY A 57 -8.65 11.23 -3.86
C GLY A 57 -10.01 10.77 -4.40
N ASN A 58 -11.08 10.91 -3.62
CA ASN A 58 -12.42 10.52 -4.07
C ASN A 58 -12.99 11.58 -5.01
N VAL A 59 -13.44 11.17 -6.20
CA VAL A 59 -14.06 12.06 -7.18
C VAL A 59 -15.30 11.43 -7.79
N GLY A 60 -16.27 12.26 -8.14
CA GLY A 60 -17.52 11.82 -8.76
C GLY A 60 -17.31 11.20 -10.14
N ALA A 61 -18.34 10.49 -10.63
CA ALA A 61 -18.38 10.10 -12.03
C ALA A 61 -18.25 11.33 -12.94
N ASP A 62 -17.61 11.16 -14.10
CA ASP A 62 -17.41 12.19 -15.11
C ASP A 62 -16.69 13.46 -14.63
N SER A 63 -15.92 13.37 -13.54
CA SER A 63 -15.15 14.49 -12.98
C SER A 63 -13.70 14.55 -13.50
N ILE A 64 -13.17 13.43 -14.01
CA ILE A 64 -11.83 13.34 -14.62
C ILE A 64 -11.99 13.30 -16.14
N PHE A 65 -11.85 14.44 -16.81
CA PHE A 65 -12.06 14.56 -18.27
C PHE A 65 -11.02 15.42 -19.00
N HIS A 66 -10.03 15.95 -18.30
CA HIS A 66 -8.97 16.77 -18.89
C HIS A 66 -7.80 15.91 -19.39
N ILE A 67 -7.36 16.16 -20.62
CA ILE A 67 -6.20 15.50 -21.23
C ILE A 67 -4.98 16.42 -21.08
N VAL A 68 -3.92 15.93 -20.44
CA VAL A 68 -2.64 16.66 -20.27
C VAL A 68 -1.53 15.84 -20.93
N THR A 69 -1.51 15.83 -22.27
CA THR A 69 -0.47 15.18 -23.10
C THR A 69 -0.43 15.81 -24.50
N ALA A 70 0.68 15.67 -25.21
CA ALA A 70 0.86 16.11 -26.60
C ALA A 70 0.32 15.08 -27.63
N GLN A 71 -0.19 13.94 -27.20
CA GLN A 71 -0.62 12.87 -28.10
C GLN A 71 -2.00 13.11 -28.69
N GLU A 72 -2.06 13.54 -29.95
CA GLU A 72 -3.32 13.89 -30.64
C GLU A 72 -4.26 12.71 -30.94
N ALA A 73 -3.77 11.48 -30.85
CA ALA A 73 -4.59 10.28 -31.05
C ALA A 73 -5.68 10.12 -29.96
N ILE A 74 -5.47 10.69 -28.77
CA ILE A 74 -6.42 10.61 -27.66
C ILE A 74 -7.43 11.76 -27.80
N ARG A 75 -8.67 11.43 -28.18
CA ARG A 75 -9.72 12.43 -28.44
C ARG A 75 -10.54 12.79 -27.21
N SER A 76 -10.70 11.86 -26.27
CA SER A 76 -11.44 12.09 -25.03
C SER A 76 -11.01 11.10 -23.95
N VAL A 77 -11.17 11.52 -22.70
CA VAL A 77 -11.03 10.68 -21.51
C VAL A 77 -12.18 11.00 -20.57
N ARG A 78 -12.63 10.01 -19.82
CA ARG A 78 -13.63 10.18 -18.78
C ARG A 78 -13.52 9.06 -17.76
N ASN A 79 -13.98 9.30 -16.53
CA ASN A 79 -14.22 8.27 -15.53
C ASN A 79 -15.74 8.00 -15.42
N PRO A 80 -16.30 6.99 -16.11
CA PRO A 80 -17.73 6.72 -16.05
C PRO A 80 -18.22 6.34 -14.65
N LEU A 81 -17.31 5.84 -13.81
CA LEU A 81 -17.56 5.49 -12.42
C LEU A 81 -16.80 6.45 -11.50
N PRO A 82 -17.34 6.72 -10.30
CA PRO A 82 -16.63 7.50 -9.30
C PRO A 82 -15.33 6.80 -8.89
N ALA A 83 -14.30 7.59 -8.58
CA ALA A 83 -13.17 7.08 -7.82
C ALA A 83 -13.56 7.11 -6.33
N ALA A 84 -13.50 5.96 -5.68
CA ALA A 84 -13.95 5.76 -4.31
C ALA A 84 -12.98 4.88 -3.53
N GLY A 85 -13.14 4.85 -2.21
CA GLY A 85 -12.32 4.04 -1.29
C GLY A 85 -11.11 4.77 -0.70
N GLY A 86 -10.90 6.04 -1.04
CA GLY A 86 -9.99 6.91 -0.31
C GLY A 86 -10.54 7.18 1.09
N VAL A 87 -9.74 6.93 2.11
CA VAL A 87 -10.04 7.17 3.52
C VAL A 87 -8.79 7.79 4.14
N ASP A 88 -8.96 8.81 4.96
CA ASP A 88 -7.83 9.40 5.69
C ASP A 88 -7.37 8.43 6.78
N PRO A 89 -6.06 8.35 7.07
CA PRO A 89 -5.57 7.57 8.20
C PRO A 89 -6.21 8.09 9.50
N GLU A 90 -6.62 7.17 10.37
CA GLU A 90 -7.15 7.47 11.72
C GLU A 90 -6.04 7.81 12.72
#